data_AF-A0A1X2E738-F1
#
_entry.id   AF-A0A1X2E738-F1
#
_cell.length_a   1.000
_cell.length_b   1.000
_cell.length_c   1.000
_cell.angle_alpha   90.00
_cell.angle_beta   90.00
_cell.angle_gamma   90.00
#
_symmetry.space_group_name_H-M   'P 1'
#
loop_
_entity.id
_entity.type
_entity.pdbx_description
1 polymer ?
#
loop_
_entity_poly.entity_id
_entity_poly.type
_entity_poly.pdbx_seq_one_letter_code
_entity_poly.pdbx_strand_id
1 'polypeptide(L)'
;MGDITGPGITDKWGVTCTDLGVCAVAPNGKLVSVFGDTFSGLAVGQGDWRAPVALIGSGDTNNQIRYESAGGVDPDYAQQLWQYIHDGPPWKQGGISTVIPSDVLVIGQMMYLHAIVNRGFGNVTRTGIWASTDNGVTWRAMGAKATFSASVCDGFAQLWSWDYDPDDGWVYIVSTGFQRDKGIILRRVRPGDIGNKAKYSGWGWADNQWAWGNAPTPITPPGETWGELTLRRLDTGTWILGGFLSSEYALGYRTIDDPTANLYETEIQTPVIGTTWDAQDLPNNRVAQLYGGYVLPGSRLDVPGGVGLVVSQWDTATGWPYRAMQFRVTLKDTTKATTARRGRAGRSRRTPRR
;
A
#
# COMPACT_ATOMS: atom_id res chain seq x y z
N MET A 1 12.23 -10.91 10.02
CA MET A 1 11.56 -12.24 10.07
C MET A 1 12.01 -13.09 8.89
N GLY A 2 12.30 -12.48 7.73
CA GLY A 2 12.95 -13.14 6.60
C GLY A 2 12.05 -13.15 5.37
N ASP A 3 12.40 -13.99 4.40
CA ASP A 3 11.64 -14.16 3.18
C ASP A 3 10.25 -14.75 3.48
N ILE A 4 9.22 -14.23 2.78
CA ILE A 4 7.86 -14.79 2.79
C ILE A 4 7.44 -15.32 1.42
N THR A 5 8.24 -15.05 0.38
CA THR A 5 8.12 -15.63 -0.95
C THR A 5 9.49 -16.08 -1.44
N GLY A 6 9.51 -17.02 -2.39
CA GLY A 6 10.74 -17.56 -2.96
C GLY A 6 10.74 -19.08 -3.15
N PRO A 7 11.81 -19.63 -3.74
CA PRO A 7 12.06 -21.07 -3.82
C PRO A 7 11.96 -21.75 -2.44
N GLY A 8 11.26 -22.88 -2.37
CA GLY A 8 10.98 -23.61 -1.13
C GLY A 8 9.98 -22.96 -0.18
N ILE A 9 9.46 -21.76 -0.50
CA ILE A 9 8.47 -21.05 0.33
C ILE A 9 7.13 -20.97 -0.40
N THR A 10 7.12 -20.45 -1.62
CA THR A 10 5.90 -20.18 -2.41
C THR A 10 5.95 -20.73 -3.84
N ASP A 11 7.04 -21.40 -4.21
CA ASP A 11 7.24 -22.05 -5.50
C ASP A 11 6.21 -23.14 -5.82
N LYS A 12 5.69 -23.83 -4.81
CA LYS A 12 4.61 -24.83 -5.00
C LYS A 12 3.33 -24.25 -5.61
N TRP A 13 3.08 -22.94 -5.45
CA TRP A 13 1.96 -22.24 -6.13
C TRP A 13 2.40 -21.52 -7.41
N GLY A 14 3.63 -21.76 -7.87
CA GLY A 14 4.23 -21.05 -9.00
C GLY A 14 4.58 -19.59 -8.70
N VAL A 15 4.69 -19.20 -7.42
CA VAL A 15 5.05 -17.85 -6.96
C VAL A 15 6.51 -17.85 -6.50
N THR A 16 7.42 -18.17 -7.41
CA THR A 16 8.86 -18.32 -7.11
C THR A 16 9.56 -16.96 -7.05
N CYS A 17 9.22 -16.08 -7.99
CA CYS A 17 9.72 -14.72 -8.11
C CYS A 17 8.52 -13.78 -8.11
N THR A 18 8.43 -12.88 -7.14
CA THR A 18 7.27 -11.99 -7.03
C THR A 18 7.60 -10.74 -6.23
N ASP A 19 6.81 -9.69 -6.42
CA ASP A 19 6.91 -8.47 -5.63
C ASP A 19 5.63 -8.01 -4.96
N LEU A 20 5.77 -6.92 -4.21
CA LEU A 20 4.75 -6.29 -3.40
C LEU A 20 4.34 -7.20 -2.24
N GLY A 21 3.13 -7.72 -2.23
CA GLY A 21 2.58 -8.45 -1.09
C GLY A 21 1.79 -7.55 -0.16
N VAL A 22 0.87 -6.75 -0.72
CA VAL A 22 -0.07 -5.98 0.09
C VAL A 22 -1.01 -6.93 0.82
N CYS A 23 -1.16 -6.72 2.13
CA CYS A 23 -1.82 -7.65 3.02
C CYS A 23 -3.06 -7.05 3.68
N ALA A 24 -4.10 -7.87 3.83
CA ALA A 24 -5.28 -7.56 4.64
C ALA A 24 -5.83 -8.82 5.32
N VAL A 25 -6.50 -8.66 6.45
CA VAL A 25 -7.24 -9.75 7.09
C VAL A 25 -8.62 -9.85 6.46
N ALA A 26 -8.90 -10.98 5.81
CA ALA A 26 -10.20 -11.26 5.24
C ALA A 26 -11.28 -11.45 6.32
N PRO A 27 -12.58 -11.34 5.98
CA PRO A 27 -13.67 -11.52 6.95
C PRO A 27 -13.66 -12.85 7.72
N ASN A 28 -13.11 -13.92 7.14
CA ASN A 28 -12.91 -15.22 7.79
C ASN A 28 -11.68 -15.29 8.72
N GLY A 29 -10.95 -14.18 8.91
CA GLY A 29 -9.75 -14.10 9.75
C GLY A 29 -8.45 -14.55 9.08
N LYS A 30 -8.48 -15.00 7.82
CA LYS A 30 -7.27 -15.37 7.07
C LYS A 30 -6.54 -14.14 6.57
N LEU A 31 -5.21 -14.24 6.46
CA LEU A 31 -4.41 -13.24 5.79
C LEU A 31 -4.51 -13.46 4.27
N VAL A 32 -4.82 -12.40 3.54
CA VAL A 32 -4.74 -12.37 2.07
C VAL A 32 -3.61 -11.44 1.68
N SER A 33 -2.67 -11.95 0.89
CA SER A 33 -1.55 -11.19 0.34
C SER A 33 -1.67 -11.14 -1.18
N VAL A 34 -1.69 -9.94 -1.75
CA VAL A 34 -1.78 -9.72 -3.19
C VAL A 34 -0.44 -9.20 -3.72
N PHE A 35 0.08 -9.87 -4.73
CA PHE A 35 1.39 -9.61 -5.31
C PHE A 35 1.29 -9.07 -6.73
N GLY A 36 2.34 -8.36 -7.16
CA GLY A 36 2.44 -7.79 -8.50
C GLY A 36 2.90 -8.81 -9.54
N ASP A 37 3.91 -8.43 -10.31
CA ASP A 37 4.44 -9.32 -11.34
C ASP A 37 4.99 -10.59 -10.70
N THR A 38 4.53 -11.74 -11.17
CA THR A 38 4.83 -13.05 -10.56
C THR A 38 5.27 -14.05 -11.62
N PHE A 39 6.42 -14.68 -11.37
CA PHE A 39 7.09 -15.62 -12.25
C PHE A 39 7.28 -16.98 -11.56
N SER A 40 7.04 -18.07 -12.29
CA SER A 40 7.26 -19.43 -11.77
C SER A 40 8.74 -19.85 -11.84
N GLY A 41 9.55 -19.17 -12.64
CA GLY A 41 11.00 -19.36 -12.72
C GLY A 41 11.81 -18.62 -11.64
N LEU A 42 13.14 -18.79 -11.69
CA LEU A 42 14.07 -18.31 -10.66
C LEU A 42 14.56 -16.86 -10.89
N ALA A 43 14.04 -16.16 -11.89
CA ALA A 43 14.30 -14.74 -12.12
C ALA A 43 13.12 -14.09 -12.86
N VAL A 44 13.07 -12.76 -12.82
CA VAL A 44 12.09 -11.97 -13.60
C VAL A 44 12.12 -12.38 -15.08
N GLY A 45 10.94 -12.62 -15.65
CA GLY A 45 10.77 -13.02 -17.05
C GLY A 45 10.92 -14.53 -17.33
N GLN A 46 11.19 -15.36 -16.33
CA GLN A 46 11.31 -16.81 -16.50
C GLN A 46 10.04 -17.56 -16.09
N GLY A 47 9.63 -18.53 -16.90
CA GLY A 47 8.42 -19.32 -16.65
C GLY A 47 7.14 -18.51 -16.88
N ASP A 48 6.08 -18.89 -16.18
CA ASP A 48 4.76 -18.30 -16.35
C ASP A 48 4.71 -16.93 -15.68
N TRP A 49 4.32 -15.89 -16.44
CA TRP A 49 4.10 -14.55 -15.91
C TRP A 49 2.62 -14.30 -15.67
N ARG A 50 2.26 -13.97 -14.41
CA ARG A 50 0.91 -13.60 -13.97
C ARG A 50 0.97 -12.35 -13.10
N ALA A 51 0.00 -11.44 -13.23
CA ALA A 51 -0.15 -10.30 -12.33
C ALA A 51 -1.58 -9.74 -12.33
N PRO A 52 -2.13 -9.27 -11.19
CA PRO A 52 -1.75 -9.66 -9.85
C PRO A 52 -2.09 -11.13 -9.58
N VAL A 53 -1.46 -11.70 -8.55
CA VAL A 53 -1.84 -12.99 -7.95
C VAL A 53 -2.13 -12.81 -6.47
N ALA A 54 -2.86 -13.75 -5.85
CA ALA A 54 -3.09 -13.74 -4.41
C ALA A 54 -2.69 -15.07 -3.77
N LEU A 55 -2.15 -14.99 -2.56
CA LEU A 55 -1.98 -16.12 -1.67
C LEU A 55 -2.77 -15.88 -0.38
N ILE A 56 -3.35 -16.95 0.17
CA ILE A 56 -4.20 -16.95 1.35
C ILE A 56 -3.50 -17.78 2.42
N GLY A 57 -3.54 -17.32 3.67
CA GLY A 57 -2.89 -18.00 4.76
C GLY A 57 -3.09 -17.35 6.12
N SER A 58 -2.02 -17.32 6.90
CA SER A 58 -1.99 -16.80 8.26
C SER A 58 -0.68 -16.07 8.55
N GLY A 59 -0.64 -15.38 9.67
CA GLY A 59 0.48 -14.53 10.07
C GLY A 59 0.05 -13.09 10.28
N ASP A 60 0.87 -12.34 10.98
CA ASP A 60 0.64 -10.95 11.35
C ASP A 60 1.99 -10.29 11.68
N THR A 61 1.98 -9.17 12.39
CA THR A 61 3.21 -8.52 12.83
C THR A 61 4.11 -9.40 13.72
N ASN A 62 3.52 -10.28 14.55
CA ASN A 62 4.25 -11.09 15.53
C ASN A 62 4.55 -12.51 15.03
N ASN A 63 3.78 -12.99 14.06
CA ASN A 63 3.86 -14.34 13.53
C ASN A 63 4.31 -14.32 12.07
N GLN A 64 5.25 -15.19 11.71
CA GLN A 64 5.72 -15.28 10.33
C GLN A 64 4.57 -15.66 9.40
N ILE A 65 4.48 -14.95 8.27
CA ILE A 65 3.46 -15.22 7.26
C ILE A 65 3.69 -16.60 6.65
N ARG A 66 2.62 -17.39 6.59
CA ARG A 66 2.60 -18.72 5.97
C ARG A 66 1.34 -18.86 5.14
N TYR A 67 1.53 -19.18 3.87
CA TYR A 67 0.44 -19.41 2.94
C TYR A 67 -0.03 -20.86 2.99
N GLU A 68 -1.30 -21.07 2.71
CA GLU A 68 -1.94 -22.40 2.70
C GLU A 68 -2.63 -22.70 1.36
N SER A 69 -3.03 -21.66 0.61
CA SER A 69 -3.59 -21.80 -0.73
C SER A 69 -3.33 -20.56 -1.59
N ALA A 70 -3.45 -20.72 -2.90
CA ALA A 70 -3.60 -19.62 -3.84
C ALA A 70 -5.05 -19.09 -3.85
N GLY A 71 -5.20 -17.83 -4.26
CA GLY A 71 -6.47 -17.29 -4.72
C GLY A 71 -6.75 -17.69 -6.18
N GLY A 72 -8.01 -17.60 -6.59
CA GLY A 72 -8.49 -18.02 -7.90
C GLY A 72 -9.18 -19.38 -7.88
N VAL A 73 -9.34 -19.97 -9.07
CA VAL A 73 -10.07 -21.24 -9.24
C VAL A 73 -9.25 -22.47 -8.83
N ASP A 74 -7.92 -22.34 -8.81
CA ASP A 74 -6.98 -23.39 -8.45
C ASP A 74 -6.26 -23.00 -7.16
N PRO A 75 -6.52 -23.67 -6.02
CA PRO A 75 -5.88 -23.36 -4.75
C PRO A 75 -4.41 -23.81 -4.70
N ASP A 76 -3.95 -24.64 -5.63
CA ASP A 76 -2.59 -25.19 -5.67
C ASP A 76 -1.70 -24.44 -6.67
N TYR A 77 -2.23 -23.49 -7.44
CA TYR A 77 -1.44 -22.67 -8.35
C TYR A 77 -2.02 -21.25 -8.49
N ALA A 78 -1.19 -20.24 -8.19
CA ALA A 78 -1.61 -18.86 -8.18
C ALA A 78 -1.78 -18.30 -9.60
N GLN A 79 -3.02 -18.30 -10.07
CA GLN A 79 -3.40 -17.73 -11.35
C GLN A 79 -3.57 -16.21 -11.25
N GLN A 80 -3.56 -15.56 -12.40
CA GLN A 80 -3.92 -14.16 -12.52
C GLN A 80 -5.35 -13.93 -12.00
N LEU A 81 -5.55 -12.95 -11.11
CA LEU A 81 -6.84 -12.76 -10.42
C LEU A 81 -8.02 -12.47 -11.36
N TRP A 82 -7.74 -11.94 -12.55
CA TRP A 82 -8.70 -11.79 -13.64
C TRP A 82 -7.99 -11.90 -14.98
N GLN A 83 -8.73 -12.25 -16.03
CA GLN A 83 -8.15 -12.46 -17.34
C GLN A 83 -7.75 -11.15 -18.03
N TYR A 84 -6.50 -11.06 -18.48
CA TYR A 84 -5.99 -10.17 -19.52
C TYR A 84 -4.72 -10.81 -20.12
N ILE A 85 -4.26 -10.31 -21.26
CA ILE A 85 -3.04 -10.79 -21.92
C ILE A 85 -1.89 -9.82 -21.62
N HIS A 86 -0.78 -10.35 -21.11
CA HIS A 86 0.49 -9.62 -21.07
C HIS A 86 0.95 -9.34 -22.51
N ASP A 87 0.80 -8.09 -22.94
CA ASP A 87 1.10 -7.61 -24.28
C ASP A 87 2.37 -6.76 -24.27
N GLY A 88 3.02 -6.64 -25.42
CA GLY A 88 4.23 -5.84 -25.63
C GLY A 88 4.19 -5.16 -26.99
N PRO A 89 5.14 -4.24 -27.32
CA PRO A 89 5.21 -3.66 -28.65
C PRO A 89 5.20 -4.76 -29.72
N PRO A 90 4.36 -4.65 -30.79
CA PRO A 90 3.60 -3.48 -31.24
C PRO A 90 2.16 -3.33 -30.68
N TRP A 91 1.83 -3.91 -29.53
CA TRP A 91 0.57 -3.78 -28.78
C TRP A 91 -0.68 -4.29 -29.49
N LYS A 92 -0.64 -5.55 -29.94
CA LYS A 92 -1.72 -6.16 -30.74
C LYS A 92 -2.72 -6.98 -29.92
N GLN A 93 -2.51 -7.12 -28.61
CA GLN A 93 -3.23 -8.04 -27.73
C GLN A 93 -3.76 -7.34 -26.48
N GLY A 94 -4.46 -6.21 -26.67
CA GLY A 94 -5.11 -5.46 -25.59
C GLY A 94 -4.25 -4.35 -24.98
N GLY A 95 -2.95 -4.31 -25.28
CA GLY A 95 -2.06 -3.22 -24.91
C GLY A 95 -1.89 -3.03 -23.40
N ILE A 96 -1.99 -4.13 -22.63
CA ILE A 96 -1.71 -4.18 -21.19
C ILE A 96 -0.42 -4.96 -21.01
N SER A 97 0.64 -4.33 -20.52
CA SER A 97 1.87 -5.07 -20.21
C SER A 97 1.79 -5.76 -18.86
N THR A 98 1.21 -5.10 -17.86
CA THR A 98 1.03 -5.65 -16.51
C THR A 98 -0.06 -4.90 -15.75
N VAL A 99 -0.60 -5.54 -14.72
CA VAL A 99 -1.50 -4.95 -13.74
C VAL A 99 -0.92 -5.13 -12.33
N ILE A 100 -0.67 -4.02 -11.65
CA ILE A 100 0.05 -3.99 -10.37
C ILE A 100 -0.93 -3.66 -9.24
N PRO A 101 -1.03 -4.46 -8.15
CA PRO A 101 -1.87 -4.12 -7.01
C PRO A 101 -1.25 -2.94 -6.26
N SER A 102 -2.07 -1.99 -5.79
CA SER A 102 -1.58 -0.97 -4.87
C SER A 102 -1.97 -1.24 -3.43
N ASP A 103 -3.25 -1.52 -3.18
CA ASP A 103 -3.73 -1.76 -1.82
C ASP A 103 -5.06 -2.50 -1.75
N VAL A 104 -5.30 -3.15 -0.61
CA VAL A 104 -6.51 -3.89 -0.26
C VAL A 104 -7.20 -3.25 0.94
N LEU A 105 -8.50 -3.01 0.82
CA LEU A 105 -9.37 -2.50 1.88
C LEU A 105 -10.40 -3.56 2.24
N VAL A 106 -10.74 -3.67 3.52
CA VAL A 106 -11.77 -4.58 4.01
C VAL A 106 -12.83 -3.79 4.77
N ILE A 107 -14.09 -3.90 4.37
CA ILE A 107 -15.23 -3.29 5.07
C ILE A 107 -16.33 -4.33 5.21
N GLY A 108 -16.61 -4.72 6.46
CA GLY A 108 -17.59 -5.76 6.74
C GLY A 108 -17.19 -7.08 6.08
N GLN A 109 -18.03 -7.58 5.18
CA GLN A 109 -17.81 -8.85 4.45
C GLN A 109 -17.18 -8.66 3.05
N MET A 110 -16.83 -7.42 2.71
CA MET A 110 -16.32 -7.07 1.38
C MET A 110 -14.83 -6.75 1.45
N MET A 111 -14.07 -7.27 0.50
CA MET A 111 -12.71 -6.84 0.23
C MET A 111 -12.68 -6.08 -1.08
N TYR A 112 -11.88 -5.02 -1.15
CA TYR A 112 -11.67 -4.20 -2.33
C TYR A 112 -10.19 -4.13 -2.64
N LEU A 113 -9.81 -4.37 -3.89
CA LEU A 113 -8.45 -4.28 -4.39
C LEU A 113 -8.40 -3.17 -5.42
N HIS A 114 -7.41 -2.30 -5.30
CA HIS A 114 -7.05 -1.43 -6.39
C HIS A 114 -5.84 -1.92 -7.13
N ALA A 115 -5.91 -1.77 -8.45
CA ALA A 115 -4.82 -2.13 -9.32
C ALA A 115 -4.58 -1.11 -10.43
N ILE A 116 -3.33 -1.07 -10.87
CA ILE A 116 -2.74 -0.09 -11.76
C ILE A 116 -2.45 -0.78 -13.08
N VAL A 117 -3.07 -0.33 -14.17
CA VAL A 117 -2.95 -0.96 -15.48
C VAL A 117 -1.92 -0.22 -16.32
N ASN A 118 -0.82 -0.89 -16.63
CA ASN A 118 0.32 -0.33 -17.34
C ASN A 118 0.34 -0.76 -18.82
N ARG A 119 0.84 0.13 -19.70
CA ARG A 119 1.22 -0.17 -21.08
C ARG A 119 2.69 0.20 -21.27
N GLY A 120 3.55 -0.77 -21.02
CA GLY A 120 4.96 -0.52 -20.72
C GLY A 120 5.10 -0.12 -19.25
N PHE A 121 6.15 -0.61 -18.60
CA PHE A 121 6.37 -0.33 -17.18
C PHE A 121 6.61 1.17 -16.97
N GLY A 122 5.93 1.75 -15.98
CA GLY A 122 5.99 3.19 -15.70
C GLY A 122 4.94 4.03 -16.44
N ASN A 123 4.25 3.48 -17.45
CA ASN A 123 3.22 4.18 -18.20
C ASN A 123 1.82 3.67 -17.83
N VAL A 124 1.23 4.32 -16.81
CA VAL A 124 -0.11 4.00 -16.34
C VAL A 124 -1.13 4.50 -17.37
N THR A 125 -2.03 3.61 -17.79
CA THR A 125 -3.14 3.97 -18.69
C THR A 125 -4.42 4.29 -17.91
N ARG A 126 -4.66 3.52 -16.84
CA ARG A 126 -5.79 3.66 -15.94
C ARG A 126 -5.52 2.91 -14.64
N THR A 127 -6.33 3.18 -13.64
CA THR A 127 -6.48 2.32 -12.47
C THR A 127 -7.92 1.86 -12.33
N GLY A 128 -8.16 0.86 -11.47
CA GLY A 128 -9.51 0.37 -11.21
C GLY A 128 -9.66 -0.27 -9.83
N ILE A 129 -10.90 -0.56 -9.47
CA ILE A 129 -11.25 -1.29 -8.25
C ILE A 129 -11.92 -2.61 -8.62
N TRP A 130 -11.46 -3.67 -7.96
CA TRP A 130 -12.06 -5.00 -7.96
C TRP A 130 -12.56 -5.32 -6.55
N ALA A 131 -13.62 -6.11 -6.45
CA ALA A 131 -14.19 -6.54 -5.18
C ALA A 131 -14.19 -8.06 -5.07
N SER A 132 -14.01 -8.54 -3.84
CA SER A 132 -14.17 -9.94 -3.44
C SER A 132 -15.19 -10.04 -2.32
N THR A 133 -16.08 -11.03 -2.44
CA THR A 133 -17.13 -11.37 -1.46
C THR A 133 -16.86 -12.72 -0.79
N ASP A 134 -15.72 -13.34 -1.11
CA ASP A 134 -15.36 -14.72 -0.76
C ASP A 134 -13.97 -14.79 -0.13
N ASN A 135 -13.66 -13.80 0.72
CA ASN A 135 -12.41 -13.74 1.48
C ASN A 135 -11.14 -13.67 0.62
N GLY A 136 -11.19 -12.96 -0.51
CA GLY A 136 -10.05 -12.72 -1.38
C GLY A 136 -9.75 -13.86 -2.35
N VAL A 137 -10.60 -14.88 -2.43
CA VAL A 137 -10.44 -16.01 -3.36
C VAL A 137 -10.72 -15.56 -4.79
N THR A 138 -11.84 -14.90 -5.07
CA THR A 138 -12.17 -14.40 -6.41
C THR A 138 -12.43 -12.89 -6.42
N TRP A 139 -12.07 -12.24 -7.53
CA TRP A 139 -12.12 -10.78 -7.67
C TRP A 139 -12.89 -10.37 -8.92
N ARG A 140 -13.81 -9.43 -8.78
CA ARG A 140 -14.65 -8.92 -9.88
C ARG A 140 -14.46 -7.42 -10.04
N ALA A 141 -14.25 -6.97 -11.28
CA ALA A 141 -14.16 -5.55 -11.58
C ALA A 141 -15.46 -4.84 -11.20
N MET A 142 -15.38 -3.70 -10.50
CA MET A 142 -16.54 -2.90 -10.10
C MET A 142 -17.09 -2.02 -11.25
N GLY A 143 -16.51 -2.12 -12.45
CA GLY A 143 -17.00 -1.49 -13.67
C GLY A 143 -16.45 -0.08 -13.93
N ALA A 144 -16.99 0.57 -14.96
CA ALA A 144 -16.45 1.81 -15.52
C ALA A 144 -16.46 3.02 -14.55
N LYS A 145 -17.42 3.05 -13.61
CA LYS A 145 -17.49 4.10 -12.58
C LYS A 145 -16.40 3.94 -11.51
N ALA A 146 -15.86 2.74 -11.34
CA ALA A 146 -14.73 2.44 -10.47
C ALA A 146 -13.40 2.34 -11.23
N THR A 147 -13.36 2.88 -12.46
CA THR A 147 -12.16 2.94 -13.31
C THR A 147 -11.73 4.40 -13.47
N PHE A 148 -10.47 4.70 -13.16
CA PHE A 148 -9.92 6.05 -13.12
C PHE A 148 -8.89 6.24 -14.23
N SER A 149 -8.94 7.37 -14.94
CA SER A 149 -7.90 7.72 -15.90
C SER A 149 -6.58 7.94 -15.18
N ALA A 150 -5.46 7.58 -15.80
CA ALA A 150 -4.13 7.86 -15.26
C ALA A 150 -3.85 9.35 -15.03
N SER A 151 -4.60 10.24 -15.70
CA SER A 151 -4.50 11.70 -15.55
C SER A 151 -5.33 12.28 -14.40
N VAL A 152 -6.14 11.47 -13.70
CA VAL A 152 -6.96 11.96 -12.59
C VAL A 152 -6.06 12.61 -11.52
N CYS A 153 -6.48 13.78 -11.04
CA CYS A 153 -5.73 14.60 -10.09
C CYS A 153 -4.28 14.82 -10.58
N ASP A 154 -4.09 15.18 -11.84
CA ASP A 154 -2.78 15.43 -12.46
C ASP A 154 -1.77 14.28 -12.28
N GLY A 155 -2.29 13.04 -12.30
CA GLY A 155 -1.49 11.82 -12.15
C GLY A 155 -1.19 11.42 -10.70
N PHE A 156 -1.70 12.13 -9.70
CA PHE A 156 -1.52 11.76 -8.29
C PHE A 156 -2.46 10.65 -7.81
N ALA A 157 -3.38 10.16 -8.66
CA ALA A 157 -4.34 9.11 -8.32
C ALA A 157 -3.98 7.75 -8.92
N GLN A 158 -2.70 7.49 -9.22
CA GLN A 158 -2.27 6.26 -9.89
C GLN A 158 -1.90 5.15 -8.90
N LEU A 159 -1.27 5.48 -7.79
CA LEU A 159 -0.81 4.54 -6.77
C LEU A 159 -1.40 4.97 -5.44
N TRP A 160 -2.28 4.16 -4.85
CA TRP A 160 -3.03 4.56 -3.67
C TRP A 160 -2.87 3.60 -2.50
N SER A 161 -3.21 4.08 -1.32
CA SER A 161 -3.53 3.27 -0.14
C SER A 161 -4.73 3.88 0.59
N TRP A 162 -5.46 3.06 1.32
CA TRP A 162 -6.73 3.41 1.92
C TRP A 162 -7.03 2.63 3.18
N ASP A 163 -7.83 3.24 4.06
CA ASP A 163 -8.45 2.54 5.17
C ASP A 163 -9.80 3.17 5.52
N TYR A 164 -10.62 2.42 6.24
CA TYR A 164 -11.93 2.85 6.70
C TYR A 164 -11.86 3.36 8.14
N ASP A 165 -12.41 4.55 8.36
CA ASP A 165 -12.66 5.06 9.70
C ASP A 165 -14.10 4.76 10.13
N PRO A 166 -14.31 3.81 11.06
CA PRO A 166 -15.64 3.52 11.56
C PRO A 166 -16.23 4.65 12.43
N ASP A 167 -15.41 5.57 12.95
CA ASP A 167 -15.88 6.61 13.87
C ASP A 167 -16.62 7.73 13.13
N ASP A 168 -16.22 8.05 11.91
CA ASP A 168 -16.85 9.09 11.08
C ASP A 168 -17.52 8.55 9.78
N GLY A 169 -17.30 7.26 9.50
CA GLY A 169 -17.88 6.54 8.37
C GLY A 169 -17.28 6.90 7.01
N TRP A 170 -16.05 7.41 6.95
CA TRP A 170 -15.35 7.68 5.69
C TRP A 170 -14.27 6.64 5.40
N VAL A 171 -14.10 6.32 4.12
CA VAL A 171 -12.87 5.71 3.62
C VAL A 171 -11.94 6.84 3.23
N TYR A 172 -10.75 6.85 3.80
CA TYR A 172 -9.69 7.80 3.46
C TYR A 172 -8.74 7.14 2.45
N ILE A 173 -8.36 7.91 1.43
CA ILE A 173 -7.48 7.46 0.35
C ILE A 173 -6.32 8.44 0.25
N VAL A 174 -5.11 7.94 0.46
CA VAL A 174 -3.88 8.63 0.10
C VAL A 174 -3.38 8.11 -1.24
N SER A 175 -2.88 8.99 -2.09
CA SER A 175 -2.34 8.55 -3.38
C SER A 175 -1.22 9.43 -3.91
N THR A 176 -0.39 8.84 -4.76
CA THR A 176 0.72 9.46 -5.50
C THR A 176 0.74 8.98 -6.95
N GLY A 177 1.73 9.44 -7.73
CA GLY A 177 2.02 8.92 -9.07
C GLY A 177 2.82 7.62 -9.02
N PHE A 178 2.60 6.75 -10.00
CA PHE A 178 3.32 5.47 -10.08
C PHE A 178 4.82 5.67 -10.36
N GLN A 179 5.21 6.82 -10.93
CA GLN A 179 6.57 7.14 -11.35
C GLN A 179 7.49 7.51 -10.17
N ARG A 180 6.96 7.58 -8.94
CA ARG A 180 7.71 7.90 -7.72
C ARG A 180 8.36 9.30 -7.76
N ASP A 181 7.70 10.24 -8.41
CA ASP A 181 8.16 11.61 -8.66
C ASP A 181 7.25 12.68 -8.02
N LYS A 182 6.29 12.25 -7.19
CA LYS A 182 5.23 13.08 -6.63
C LYS A 182 5.10 12.92 -5.11
N GLY A 183 4.60 13.98 -4.49
CA GLY A 183 4.11 13.95 -3.11
C GLY A 183 2.77 13.19 -2.98
N ILE A 184 2.22 13.16 -1.77
CA ILE A 184 0.94 12.47 -1.49
C ILE A 184 -0.22 13.48 -1.56
N ILE A 185 -1.36 13.08 -2.13
CA ILE A 185 -2.66 13.77 -1.99
C ILE A 185 -3.62 12.96 -1.12
N LEU A 186 -4.61 13.63 -0.53
CA LEU A 186 -5.67 13.02 0.26
C LEU A 186 -7.05 13.19 -0.38
N ARG A 187 -7.83 12.11 -0.37
CA ARG A 187 -9.22 12.05 -0.82
C ARG A 187 -10.03 11.21 0.18
N ARG A 188 -11.36 11.29 0.10
CA ARG A 188 -12.27 10.41 0.83
C ARG A 188 -13.51 10.03 0.04
N VAL A 189 -14.12 8.91 0.39
CA VAL A 189 -15.40 8.43 -0.17
C VAL A 189 -16.22 7.70 0.89
N ARG A 190 -17.55 7.67 0.75
CA ARG A 190 -18.39 6.82 1.61
C ARG A 190 -18.26 5.35 1.18
N PRO A 191 -18.36 4.37 2.10
CA PRO A 191 -18.27 2.96 1.76
C PRO A 191 -19.23 2.52 0.63
N GLY A 192 -20.48 2.99 0.66
CA GLY A 192 -21.47 2.69 -0.38
C GLY A 192 -21.18 3.31 -1.76
N ASP A 193 -20.23 4.24 -1.83
CA ASP A 193 -19.88 5.01 -3.03
C ASP A 193 -18.49 4.64 -3.60
N ILE A 194 -17.77 3.67 -3.02
CA ILE A 194 -16.43 3.23 -3.49
C ILE A 194 -16.41 2.95 -5.00
N GLY A 195 -17.48 2.31 -5.51
CA GLY A 195 -17.61 2.00 -6.94
C GLY A 195 -17.88 3.21 -7.85
N ASN A 196 -17.88 4.43 -7.34
CA ASN A 196 -18.28 5.63 -8.08
C ASN A 196 -17.26 6.78 -7.92
N LYS A 197 -16.35 6.92 -8.90
CA LYS A 197 -15.32 7.95 -8.92
C LYS A 197 -15.82 9.40 -8.77
N ALA A 198 -17.06 9.69 -9.16
CA ALA A 198 -17.64 11.03 -9.03
C ALA A 198 -18.01 11.41 -7.58
N LYS A 199 -17.96 10.45 -6.64
CA LYS A 199 -18.30 10.66 -5.23
C LYS A 199 -17.08 10.91 -4.34
N TYR A 200 -15.88 10.82 -4.91
CA TYR A 200 -14.65 11.07 -4.18
C TYR A 200 -14.48 12.57 -3.95
N SER A 201 -14.25 12.96 -2.70
CA SER A 201 -14.00 14.34 -2.30
C SER A 201 -12.51 14.55 -2.04
N GLY A 202 -11.92 15.57 -2.65
CA GLY A 202 -10.53 15.96 -2.42
C GLY A 202 -10.34 16.75 -1.14
N TRP A 203 -9.17 16.63 -0.52
CA TRP A 203 -8.65 17.56 0.48
C TRP A 203 -7.62 18.47 -0.18
N GLY A 204 -7.89 19.77 -0.21
CA GLY A 204 -7.11 20.71 -1.00
C GLY A 204 -7.06 22.11 -0.42
N TRP A 205 -6.04 22.86 -0.81
CA TRP A 205 -5.85 24.26 -0.43
C TRP A 205 -6.49 25.17 -1.48
N ALA A 206 -7.49 25.96 -1.07
CA ALA A 206 -8.08 27.02 -1.87
C ALA A 206 -8.54 28.14 -0.94
N ASP A 207 -8.58 29.38 -1.43
CA ASP A 207 -9.06 30.54 -0.66
C ASP A 207 -8.40 30.68 0.73
N ASN A 208 -7.08 30.41 0.79
CA ASN A 208 -6.25 30.44 2.00
C ASN A 208 -6.68 29.48 3.13
N GLN A 209 -7.33 28.37 2.78
CA GLN A 209 -7.71 27.33 3.74
C GLN A 209 -7.71 25.93 3.11
N TRP A 210 -7.45 24.94 3.95
CA TRP A 210 -7.69 23.54 3.58
C TRP A 210 -9.17 23.20 3.77
N ALA A 211 -9.78 22.55 2.77
CA ALA A 211 -11.15 22.07 2.89
C ALA A 211 -11.40 20.81 2.04
N TRP A 212 -12.41 20.04 2.46
CA TRP A 212 -12.97 18.98 1.66
C TRP A 212 -13.80 19.56 0.51
N GLY A 213 -13.68 18.97 -0.68
CA GLY A 213 -14.38 19.40 -1.89
C GLY A 213 -13.49 20.25 -2.80
N ASN A 214 -12.37 20.76 -2.28
CA ASN A 214 -11.34 21.40 -3.08
C ASN A 214 -10.61 20.38 -3.97
N ALA A 215 -10.00 20.87 -5.05
CA ALA A 215 -9.08 20.06 -5.86
C ALA A 215 -7.92 19.56 -4.97
N PRO A 216 -7.61 18.25 -4.96
CA PRO A 216 -6.56 17.72 -4.09
C PRO A 216 -5.23 18.45 -4.28
N THR A 217 -4.63 18.87 -3.17
CA THR A 217 -3.31 19.51 -3.14
C THR A 217 -2.34 18.57 -2.41
N PRO A 218 -1.06 18.47 -2.83
CA PRO A 218 -0.08 17.67 -2.11
C PRO A 218 -0.02 18.05 -0.63
N ILE A 219 -0.12 17.06 0.25
CA ILE A 219 -0.13 17.23 1.71
C ILE A 219 1.24 17.03 2.35
N THR A 220 2.22 16.52 1.60
CA THR A 220 3.61 16.33 2.04
C THR A 220 4.48 17.54 1.70
N PRO A 221 5.56 17.80 2.46
CA PRO A 221 6.56 18.80 2.12
C PRO A 221 7.06 18.76 0.68
N PRO A 222 7.40 19.93 0.08
CA PRO A 222 8.10 19.99 -1.19
C PRO A 222 9.40 19.18 -1.14
N GLY A 223 9.67 18.41 -2.21
CA GLY A 223 10.85 17.57 -2.31
C GLY A 223 10.67 16.14 -1.81
N GLU A 224 9.63 15.87 -1.01
CA GLU A 224 9.26 14.48 -0.70
C GLU A 224 8.59 13.83 -1.91
N THR A 225 9.19 12.75 -2.41
CA THR A 225 8.60 11.92 -3.46
C THR A 225 8.35 10.52 -2.93
N TRP A 226 7.23 9.94 -3.35
CA TRP A 226 6.70 8.71 -2.79
C TRP A 226 6.32 7.70 -3.87
N GLY A 227 6.56 6.43 -3.57
CA GLY A 227 6.12 5.27 -4.32
C GLY A 227 5.02 4.50 -3.59
N GLU A 228 5.18 3.18 -3.46
CA GLU A 228 4.16 2.29 -2.89
C GLU A 228 3.77 2.76 -1.49
N LEU A 229 2.46 3.02 -1.28
CA LEU A 229 1.94 3.64 -0.07
C LEU A 229 1.29 2.62 0.86
N THR A 230 1.20 2.99 2.14
CA THR A 230 0.37 2.34 3.15
C THR A 230 -0.29 3.39 4.04
N LEU A 231 -1.58 3.22 4.29
CA LEU A 231 -2.41 3.95 5.23
C LEU A 231 -3.18 2.92 6.04
N ARG A 232 -2.93 2.87 7.35
CA ARG A 232 -3.60 1.93 8.24
C ARG A 232 -4.06 2.64 9.50
N ARG A 233 -5.36 2.54 9.80
CA ARG A 233 -5.92 2.93 11.09
C ARG A 233 -5.65 1.79 12.07
N LEU A 234 -5.05 2.12 13.20
CA LEU A 234 -4.81 1.17 14.28
C LEU A 234 -6.02 1.10 15.21
N ASP A 235 -6.08 0.04 16.03
CA ASP A 235 -7.14 -0.14 17.03
C ASP A 235 -7.21 1.04 18.03
N THR A 236 -6.10 1.76 18.22
CA THR A 236 -6.04 2.95 19.08
C THR A 236 -6.70 4.19 18.48
N GLY A 237 -7.08 4.15 17.19
CA GLY A 237 -7.55 5.31 16.42
C GLY A 237 -6.43 6.11 15.76
N THR A 238 -5.17 5.89 16.16
CA THR A 238 -4.00 6.46 15.48
C THR A 238 -3.82 5.82 14.12
N TRP A 239 -3.29 6.57 13.16
CA TRP A 239 -3.00 6.09 11.82
C TRP A 239 -1.50 6.00 11.58
N ILE A 240 -1.10 5.01 10.78
CA ILE A 240 0.22 4.97 10.14
C ILE A 240 0.01 5.35 8.67
N LEU A 241 0.74 6.37 8.22
CA LEU A 241 0.79 6.80 6.82
C LEU A 241 2.25 6.77 6.35
N GLY A 242 2.53 6.07 5.26
CA GLY A 242 3.90 6.00 4.74
C GLY A 242 4.04 5.06 3.56
N GLY A 243 5.22 4.44 3.46
CA GLY A 243 5.57 3.52 2.40
C GLY A 243 6.96 3.83 1.83
N PHE A 244 7.17 3.60 0.54
CA PHE A 244 8.44 3.89 -0.12
C PHE A 244 8.64 5.40 -0.33
N LEU A 245 9.54 6.00 0.44
CA LEU A 245 9.99 7.37 0.31
C LEU A 245 11.15 7.41 -0.68
N SER A 246 10.84 7.63 -1.96
CA SER A 246 11.83 7.56 -3.04
C SER A 246 12.88 8.67 -2.96
N SER A 247 12.54 9.83 -2.43
CA SER A 247 13.48 10.96 -2.27
C SER A 247 14.60 10.68 -1.26
N GLU A 248 14.40 9.74 -0.33
CA GLU A 248 15.41 9.34 0.66
C GLU A 248 15.88 7.89 0.48
N TYR A 249 15.33 7.18 -0.51
CA TYR A 249 15.56 5.75 -0.73
C TYR A 249 15.38 4.94 0.57
N ALA A 250 14.23 5.10 1.22
CA ALA A 250 13.90 4.48 2.49
C ALA A 250 12.41 4.09 2.55
N LEU A 251 12.05 3.27 3.53
CA LEU A 251 10.65 3.14 3.94
C LEU A 251 10.36 4.16 5.02
N GLY A 252 9.59 5.19 4.69
CA GLY A 252 9.25 6.32 5.56
C GLY A 252 7.82 6.24 6.06
N TYR A 253 7.60 6.51 7.36
CA TYR A 253 6.29 6.46 7.98
C TYR A 253 6.07 7.62 8.94
N ARG A 254 4.86 8.15 8.94
CA ARG A 254 4.33 9.11 9.89
C ARG A 254 3.23 8.46 10.70
N THR A 255 3.14 8.84 11.97
CA THR A 255 1.99 8.52 12.83
C THR A 255 1.14 9.76 12.98
N ILE A 256 -0.15 9.67 12.65
CA ILE A 256 -1.08 10.81 12.65
C ILE A 256 -2.33 10.48 13.44
N ASP A 257 -2.90 11.48 14.12
CA ASP A 257 -4.13 11.36 14.91
C ASP A 257 -5.39 11.57 14.07
N ASP A 258 -5.24 12.17 12.89
CA ASP A 258 -6.31 12.43 11.94
C ASP A 258 -5.76 12.36 10.50
N PRO A 259 -6.52 11.83 9.52
CA PRO A 259 -6.09 11.80 8.12
C PRO A 259 -5.73 13.17 7.52
N THR A 260 -6.26 14.27 8.08
CA THR A 260 -5.97 15.66 7.68
C THR A 260 -4.85 16.32 8.49
N ALA A 261 -4.12 15.56 9.30
CA ALA A 261 -2.98 16.07 10.05
C ALA A 261 -1.96 16.79 9.14
N ASN A 262 -1.35 17.84 9.67
CA ASN A 262 -0.37 18.63 8.93
C ASN A 262 0.95 17.84 8.76
N LEU A 263 1.15 17.21 7.60
CA LEU A 263 2.35 16.40 7.38
C LEU A 263 3.63 17.23 7.22
N TYR A 264 3.51 18.55 7.05
CA TYR A 264 4.67 19.46 7.05
C TYR A 264 5.34 19.56 8.42
N GLU A 265 4.60 19.28 9.48
CA GLU A 265 5.09 19.34 10.86
C GLU A 265 5.16 17.95 11.49
N THR A 266 4.63 16.92 10.81
CA THR A 266 4.63 15.55 11.33
C THR A 266 5.96 14.88 11.03
N GLU A 267 6.66 14.48 12.08
CA GLU A 267 7.93 13.75 12.00
C GLU A 267 7.79 12.48 11.16
N ILE A 268 8.74 12.30 10.23
CA ILE A 268 8.90 11.08 9.45
C ILE A 268 9.93 10.15 10.11
N GLN A 269 9.60 8.87 10.19
CA GLN A 269 10.44 7.82 10.74
C GLN A 269 10.84 6.86 9.62
N THR A 270 12.13 6.53 9.50
CA THR A 270 12.68 5.70 8.43
C THR A 270 13.30 4.40 8.97
N PRO A 271 12.49 3.43 9.43
CA PRO A 271 12.99 2.24 10.10
C PRO A 271 13.71 1.23 9.19
N VAL A 272 13.56 1.34 7.86
CA VAL A 272 14.25 0.51 6.87
C VAL A 272 14.87 1.42 5.82
N ILE A 273 16.16 1.27 5.59
CA ILE A 273 16.95 2.15 4.72
C ILE A 273 17.46 1.39 3.50
N GLY A 274 17.37 2.03 2.34
CA GLY A 274 17.91 1.53 1.09
C GLY A 274 19.43 1.53 1.09
N THR A 275 20.02 0.52 0.48
CA THR A 275 21.49 0.42 0.36
C THR A 275 21.92 -0.20 -0.97
N THR A 276 23.23 -0.38 -1.15
CA THR A 276 23.80 -1.14 -2.27
C THR A 276 23.83 -2.64 -1.92
N TRP A 277 23.93 -3.50 -2.93
CA TRP A 277 24.00 -4.95 -2.72
C TRP A 277 25.14 -5.37 -1.79
N ASP A 278 26.34 -4.79 -1.94
CA ASP A 278 27.50 -5.09 -1.11
C ASP A 278 27.37 -4.62 0.36
N ALA A 279 26.50 -3.65 0.62
CA ALA A 279 26.27 -3.06 1.95
C ALA A 279 24.96 -3.51 2.60
N GLN A 280 24.29 -4.51 2.02
CA GLN A 280 23.07 -5.08 2.55
C GLN A 280 23.29 -5.71 3.93
N ASP A 281 22.38 -5.42 4.86
CA ASP A 281 22.38 -5.93 6.21
C ASP A 281 20.92 -6.05 6.70
N LEU A 282 20.29 -7.17 6.35
CA LEU A 282 18.88 -7.42 6.65
C LEU A 282 18.58 -7.40 8.17
N PRO A 283 19.39 -7.99 9.06
CA PRO A 283 19.20 -7.88 10.51
C PRO A 283 19.13 -6.45 11.04
N ASN A 284 19.82 -5.50 10.39
CA ASN A 284 19.82 -4.08 10.75
C ASN A 284 18.95 -3.22 9.84
N ASN A 285 17.98 -3.83 9.14
CA ASN A 285 17.01 -3.16 8.27
C ASN A 285 17.65 -2.32 7.14
N ARG A 286 18.79 -2.77 6.60
CA ARG A 286 19.44 -2.16 5.43
C ARG A 286 19.23 -3.08 4.23
N VAL A 287 18.43 -2.64 3.26
CA VAL A 287 17.96 -3.52 2.17
C VAL A 287 18.33 -2.92 0.81
N ALA A 288 18.98 -3.70 -0.04
CA ALA A 288 19.31 -3.26 -1.39
C ALA A 288 18.06 -3.29 -2.29
N GLN A 289 17.92 -2.29 -3.15
CA GLN A 289 16.80 -2.07 -4.09
C GLN A 289 15.43 -2.37 -3.49
N LEU A 290 15.19 -1.84 -2.29
CA LEU A 290 13.93 -2.02 -1.58
C LEU A 290 12.81 -1.16 -2.19
N TYR A 291 11.58 -1.62 -2.04
CA TYR A 291 10.34 -0.87 -2.31
C TYR A 291 9.16 -1.57 -1.60
N GLY A 292 7.93 -1.07 -1.78
CA GLY A 292 6.79 -1.54 -1.00
C GLY A 292 6.77 -0.89 0.39
N GLY A 293 6.75 -1.71 1.45
CA GLY A 293 6.63 -1.23 2.82
C GLY A 293 5.18 -1.23 3.32
N TYR A 294 4.49 -2.35 3.11
CA TYR A 294 3.09 -2.48 3.51
C TYR A 294 2.98 -2.85 4.99
N VAL A 295 2.25 -2.06 5.77
CA VAL A 295 2.03 -2.32 7.20
C VAL A 295 1.16 -3.56 7.38
N LEU A 296 1.63 -4.48 8.23
CA LEU A 296 0.94 -5.72 8.54
C LEU A 296 -0.12 -5.56 9.63
N PRO A 297 -1.18 -6.40 9.59
CA PRO A 297 -2.12 -6.52 10.69
C PRO A 297 -1.44 -6.78 12.04
N GLY A 298 -2.08 -6.33 13.12
CA GLY A 298 -1.57 -6.48 14.48
C GLY A 298 -0.40 -5.56 14.85
N SER A 299 -0.09 -4.57 13.99
CA SER A 299 0.94 -3.56 14.27
C SER A 299 0.56 -2.66 15.45
N ARG A 300 1.55 -2.31 16.28
CA ARG A 300 1.42 -1.52 17.51
C ARG A 300 2.59 -0.52 17.62
N LEU A 301 2.25 0.75 17.81
CA LEU A 301 3.22 1.82 18.06
C LEU A 301 3.83 1.69 19.47
N ASP A 302 5.01 2.29 19.66
CA ASP A 302 5.77 2.31 20.93
C ASP A 302 6.16 0.93 21.50
N VAL A 303 5.96 -0.14 20.75
CA VAL A 303 6.36 -1.51 21.11
C VAL A 303 7.61 -1.88 20.31
N PRO A 304 8.72 -2.32 20.95
CA PRO A 304 9.90 -2.80 20.24
C PRO A 304 9.57 -3.91 19.23
N GLY A 305 9.85 -3.66 17.93
CA GLY A 305 9.46 -4.58 16.85
C GLY A 305 7.95 -4.77 16.72
N GLY A 306 7.17 -3.79 17.18
CA GLY A 306 5.72 -3.83 17.26
C GLY A 306 5.01 -3.55 15.95
N VAL A 307 5.69 -3.09 14.90
CA VAL A 307 5.11 -2.83 13.58
C VAL A 307 5.68 -3.83 12.58
N GLY A 308 4.82 -4.57 11.89
CA GLY A 308 5.21 -5.52 10.87
C GLY A 308 5.17 -4.86 9.50
N LEU A 309 6.14 -5.17 8.64
CA LEU A 309 6.19 -4.66 7.27
C LEU A 309 6.40 -5.80 6.27
N VAL A 310 5.74 -5.72 5.11
CA VAL A 310 6.13 -6.46 3.91
C VAL A 310 6.96 -5.55 3.01
N VAL A 311 8.21 -5.96 2.78
CA VAL A 311 9.21 -5.22 2.01
C VAL A 311 9.57 -6.02 0.78
N SER A 312 9.44 -5.40 -0.39
CA SER A 312 9.82 -6.01 -1.66
C SER A 312 11.25 -5.64 -2.01
N GLN A 313 11.89 -6.54 -2.75
CA GLN A 313 13.26 -6.36 -3.23
C GLN A 313 13.40 -6.94 -4.63
N TRP A 314 14.08 -6.20 -5.50
CA TRP A 314 14.34 -6.61 -6.87
C TRP A 314 15.76 -6.24 -7.30
N ASP A 315 16.60 -7.23 -7.60
CA ASP A 315 17.82 -7.01 -8.36
C ASP A 315 17.49 -6.80 -9.84
N THR A 316 17.49 -5.54 -10.26
CA THR A 316 17.17 -5.19 -11.65
C THR A 316 18.27 -5.57 -12.64
N ALA A 317 19.50 -5.83 -12.17
CA ALA A 317 20.62 -6.17 -13.04
C ALA A 317 20.61 -7.66 -13.42
N THR A 318 20.24 -8.53 -12.47
CA THR A 318 20.25 -9.99 -12.66
C THR A 318 18.85 -10.58 -12.80
N GLY A 319 17.82 -9.85 -12.39
CA GLY A 319 16.45 -10.36 -12.28
C GLY A 319 16.21 -11.20 -11.01
N TRP A 320 17.21 -11.31 -10.12
CA TRP A 320 17.15 -12.10 -8.89
C TRP A 320 18.05 -11.54 -7.76
N PRO A 321 17.57 -11.38 -6.52
CA PRO A 321 16.26 -11.81 -6.04
C PRO A 321 15.13 -10.90 -6.54
N TYR A 322 13.95 -11.51 -6.65
CA TYR A 322 12.68 -10.81 -6.87
C TYR A 322 11.66 -11.39 -5.88
N ARG A 323 11.57 -10.76 -4.72
CA ARG A 323 10.92 -11.37 -3.54
C ARG A 323 10.24 -10.35 -2.63
N ALA A 324 9.39 -10.86 -1.75
CA ALA A 324 8.82 -10.15 -0.62
C ALA A 324 9.34 -10.74 0.70
N MET A 325 9.61 -9.87 1.66
CA MET A 325 10.19 -10.18 2.96
C MET A 325 9.36 -9.57 4.08
N GLN A 326 9.34 -10.22 5.24
CA GLN A 326 8.71 -9.71 6.45
C GLN A 326 9.74 -9.12 7.42
N PHE A 327 9.49 -7.87 7.80
CA PHE A 327 10.27 -7.11 8.79
C PHE A 327 9.43 -6.80 10.02
N ARG A 328 10.12 -6.58 11.14
CA ARG A 328 9.55 -6.03 12.37
C ARG A 328 10.35 -4.82 12.75
N VAL A 329 9.66 -3.70 12.93
CA VAL A 329 10.26 -2.41 13.23
C VAL A 329 9.55 -1.76 14.40
N THR A 330 10.17 -0.72 14.94
CA THR A 330 9.56 0.10 15.98
C THR A 330 9.21 1.45 15.37
N LEU A 331 7.93 1.83 15.43
CA LEU A 331 7.50 3.19 15.18
C LEU A 331 7.04 3.80 16.49
N LYS A 332 7.49 5.03 16.76
CA LYS A 332 7.02 5.85 17.87
C LYS A 332 5.68 6.46 17.54
N ASP A 333 4.80 6.56 18.52
CA ASP A 333 3.59 7.38 18.41
C ASP A 333 3.94 8.86 18.65
N THR A 334 4.14 9.60 17.56
CA THR A 334 4.46 11.04 17.60
C THR A 334 3.25 11.91 17.95
N THR A 335 2.03 11.34 17.99
CA THR A 335 0.80 12.11 18.23
C THR A 335 0.63 12.48 19.70
N LYS A 336 1.08 11.62 20.63
CA LYS A 336 0.99 11.82 22.08
C LYS A 336 1.69 13.10 22.57
N ALA A 337 2.82 13.45 21.94
CA ALA A 337 3.53 14.69 22.25
C ALA A 337 2.74 15.95 21.85
N THR A 338 1.96 15.85 20.77
CA THR A 338 1.14 16.92 20.21
C THR A 338 -0.15 17.13 21.02
N THR A 339 -0.79 16.06 21.50
CA THR A 339 -1.98 16.14 22.36
C THR A 339 -1.66 16.81 23.70
N ALA A 340 -0.49 16.54 24.29
CA ALA A 340 -0.03 17.20 25.51
C ALA A 340 0.22 18.70 25.33
N ARG A 341 0.72 19.14 24.16
CA ARG A 341 0.85 20.57 23.81
C ARG A 341 -0.51 21.23 23.60
N ARG A 342 -1.47 20.59 22.91
CA ARG A 342 -2.85 21.10 22.76
C ARG A 342 -3.58 21.22 24.10
N GLY A 343 -3.44 20.23 24.99
CA GLY A 343 -4.02 20.25 26.34
C GLY A 343 -3.44 21.32 27.27
N ARG A 344 -2.15 21.67 27.13
CA ARG A 344 -1.53 22.81 27.84
C ARG A 344 -1.96 24.16 27.27
N ALA A 345 -2.10 24.30 25.95
CA ALA A 345 -2.58 25.53 25.32
C ALA A 345 -4.05 25.83 25.69
N GLY A 346 -4.90 24.81 25.81
CA GLY A 346 -6.30 24.95 26.23
C GLY A 346 -6.52 25.29 27.71
N ARG A 347 -5.51 25.12 28.57
CA ARG A 347 -5.60 25.43 30.02
C ARG A 347 -5.03 26.80 30.42
N SER A 348 -4.38 27.53 29.52
CA SER A 348 -3.88 28.88 29.78
C SER A 348 -4.86 29.95 29.30
N ARG A 349 -5.90 30.22 30.12
CA ARG A 349 -6.63 31.50 30.27
C ARG A 349 -7.93 31.27 31.05
N ARG A 350 -7.81 31.09 32.37
CA ARG A 350 -8.85 31.52 33.30
C ARG A 350 -8.19 32.30 34.43
N THR A 351 -8.05 33.60 34.19
CA THR A 351 -7.80 34.59 35.24
C THR A 351 -9.01 34.58 36.19
N PRO A 352 -8.84 34.50 37.51
CA PRO A 352 -9.96 34.66 38.43
C PRO A 352 -10.46 36.10 38.36
N ARG A 353 -11.75 36.30 38.08
CA ARG A 353 -12.41 37.58 38.33
C ARG A 353 -12.79 37.64 39.81
N ARG A 354 -12.17 38.61 40.49
CA ARG A 354 -12.50 39.31 41.75
C ARG A 354 -13.00 38.50 42.93
#